data_AF-A0A530ABY4-F1
#
_entry.id   AF-A0A530ABY4-F1
#
_cell.length_a   1.000
_cell.length_b   1.000
_cell.length_c   1.000
_cell.angle_alpha   90.00
_cell.angle_beta   90.00
_cell.angle_gamma   90.00
#
_symmetry.space_group_name_H-M   'P 1'
#
loop_
_entity.id
_entity.type
_entity.pdbx_description
1 polymer ?
#
loop_
_entity_poly.entity_id
_entity_poly.type
_entity_poly.pdbx_seq_one_letter_code
_entity_poly.pdbx_strand_id
1 'polypeptide(L)'
;MAEGPTILVIGPRWVGDMVMAQCLFAALKEKHPNAAIDVLAPAWAAPLVKRMPEIRSQIDFALMPGALEFRSRRRFGRLLRGRYDMAYVLPGSWKSALIPFFARIRRRVGNLREMRYGLLTDIVPLPESLKRRTARAY
;
A
#
# COMPACT_ATOMS: atom_id res chain seq x y z
N MET A 1 6.93 -25.26 -10.58
CA MET A 1 6.98 -23.81 -10.90
C MET A 1 6.83 -23.07 -9.59
N ALA A 2 7.83 -22.28 -9.17
CA ALA A 2 7.74 -21.60 -7.87
C ALA A 2 6.61 -20.56 -7.89
N GLU A 3 5.65 -20.72 -7.00
CA GLU A 3 4.56 -19.76 -6.81
C GLU A 3 5.16 -18.42 -6.37
N GLY A 4 4.88 -17.35 -7.11
CA GLY A 4 5.40 -16.03 -6.79
C GLY A 4 4.72 -15.45 -5.54
N PRO A 5 5.35 -14.46 -4.87
CA PRO A 5 4.77 -13.89 -3.67
C PRO A 5 3.45 -13.16 -3.96
N THR A 6 2.53 -13.20 -3.01
CA THR A 6 1.29 -12.44 -3.04
C THR A 6 1.48 -11.08 -2.37
N ILE A 7 1.20 -10.00 -3.10
CA ILE A 7 1.53 -8.63 -2.71
C ILE A 7 0.27 -7.77 -2.66
N LEU A 8 0.07 -7.09 -1.53
CA LEU A 8 -0.96 -6.07 -1.36
C LEU A 8 -0.34 -4.68 -1.43
N VAL A 9 -0.78 -3.84 -2.37
CA VAL A 9 -0.40 -2.43 -2.41
C VAL A 9 -1.54 -1.59 -1.85
N ILE A 10 -1.26 -0.78 -0.84
CA ILE A 10 -2.17 0.29 -0.43
C ILE A 10 -1.95 1.47 -1.35
N GLY A 11 -2.90 1.71 -2.25
CA GLY A 11 -2.84 2.74 -3.27
C GLY A 11 -3.05 4.16 -2.72
N PRO A 12 -2.54 5.19 -3.42
CA PRO A 12 -2.80 6.59 -3.11
C PRO A 12 -4.24 6.99 -3.46
N ARG A 13 -4.65 8.16 -2.98
CA ARG A 13 -6.00 8.71 -3.20
C ARG A 13 -6.11 9.71 -4.35
N TRP A 14 -5.00 10.02 -5.01
CA TRP A 14 -4.93 10.98 -6.11
C TRP A 14 -4.54 10.28 -7.41
N VAL A 15 -5.11 10.73 -8.53
CA VAL A 15 -4.87 10.15 -9.85
C VAL A 15 -3.38 10.18 -10.20
N GLY A 16 -2.73 11.34 -10.06
CA GLY A 16 -1.31 11.50 -10.40
C GLY A 16 -0.40 10.56 -9.61
N ASP A 17 -0.62 10.46 -8.29
CA ASP A 17 0.13 9.52 -7.44
C ASP A 17 -0.09 8.06 -7.87
N MET A 18 -1.31 7.70 -8.32
CA MET A 18 -1.61 6.34 -8.78
C MET A 18 -0.90 6.03 -10.10
N VAL A 19 -0.81 7.00 -11.01
CA VAL A 19 0.00 6.86 -12.23
C VAL A 19 1.46 6.64 -11.86
N MET A 20 2.01 7.42 -10.92
CA MET A 20 3.39 7.22 -10.44
C MET A 20 3.57 5.88 -9.72
N ALA A 21 2.53 5.35 -9.07
CA ALA A 21 2.57 4.05 -8.42
C ALA A 21 2.77 2.90 -9.42
N GLN A 22 2.47 3.08 -10.70
CA GLN A 22 2.72 2.06 -11.72
C GLN A 22 4.21 1.71 -11.84
N CYS A 23 5.11 2.68 -11.64
CA CYS A 23 6.55 2.42 -11.60
C CYS A 23 6.92 1.39 -10.52
N LEU A 24 6.24 1.41 -9.38
CA LEU A 24 6.42 0.39 -8.34
C LEU A 24 5.92 -0.98 -8.82
N PHE A 25 4.75 -1.05 -9.48
CA PHE A 25 4.22 -2.32 -9.97
C PHE A 25 5.13 -2.97 -11.01
N ALA A 26 5.66 -2.18 -11.94
CA ALA A 26 6.63 -2.62 -12.92
C ALA A 26 7.91 -3.15 -12.25
N ALA A 27 8.50 -2.40 -11.32
CA ALA A 27 9.69 -2.83 -10.59
C ALA A 27 9.45 -4.10 -9.75
N LEU A 28 8.25 -4.28 -9.19
CA LEU A 28 7.89 -5.49 -8.45
C LEU A 28 7.77 -6.70 -9.38
N LYS A 29 7.21 -6.53 -10.58
CA LYS A 29 7.14 -7.57 -11.61
C LYS A 29 8.51 -7.92 -12.17
N GLU A 30 9.40 -6.95 -12.34
CA GLU A 30 10.77 -7.20 -12.75
C GLU A 30 11.52 -8.07 -11.71
N LYS A 31 11.40 -7.72 -10.43
CA LYS A 31 12.03 -8.46 -9.34
C LYS A 31 11.37 -9.81 -9.06
N HIS A 32 10.06 -9.88 -9.23
CA HIS A 32 9.24 -11.07 -8.97
C HIS A 32 8.27 -11.28 -10.14
N PRO A 33 8.72 -11.91 -11.24
CA PRO A 33 7.91 -12.08 -12.46
C PRO A 33 6.53 -12.71 -12.21
N ASN A 34 6.47 -13.67 -11.29
CA ASN A 34 5.26 -14.40 -10.94
C ASN A 34 4.47 -13.78 -9.78
N ALA A 35 4.85 -12.59 -9.27
CA ALA A 35 4.15 -11.99 -8.14
C ALA A 35 2.70 -11.64 -8.49
N ALA A 36 1.80 -11.92 -7.56
CA ALA A 36 0.40 -11.57 -7.69
C ALA A 36 0.12 -10.27 -6.93
N ILE A 37 -0.06 -9.17 -7.67
CA ILE A 37 -0.18 -7.83 -7.09
C ILE A 37 -1.64 -7.41 -7.07
N ASP A 38 -2.20 -7.20 -5.87
CA ASP A 38 -3.50 -6.59 -5.70
C ASP A 38 -3.35 -5.16 -5.16
N VAL A 39 -4.17 -4.23 -5.65
CA VAL A 39 -4.16 -2.83 -5.20
C VAL A 39 -5.43 -2.48 -4.44
N LEU A 40 -5.27 -1.98 -3.23
CA LEU A 40 -6.34 -1.36 -2.47
C LEU A 40 -6.47 0.10 -2.90
N ALA A 41 -7.51 0.44 -3.64
CA ALA A 41 -7.71 1.78 -4.18
C ALA A 41 -9.18 2.22 -4.12
N PRO A 42 -9.47 3.52 -4.12
CA PRO A 42 -10.84 4.02 -4.25
C PRO A 42 -11.47 3.60 -5.59
N ALA A 43 -12.80 3.49 -5.62
CA ALA A 43 -13.54 3.05 -6.81
C ALA A 43 -13.27 3.88 -8.08
N TRP A 44 -12.97 5.18 -7.95
CA TRP A 44 -12.61 6.02 -9.10
C TRP A 44 -11.33 5.52 -9.82
N ALA A 45 -10.46 4.79 -9.13
CA ALA A 45 -9.20 4.29 -9.68
C ALA A 45 -9.38 3.03 -10.53
N ALA A 46 -10.55 2.37 -10.46
CA ALA A 46 -10.86 1.16 -11.23
C ALA A 46 -10.52 1.25 -12.73
N PRO A 47 -10.97 2.27 -13.50
CA PRO A 47 -10.62 2.40 -14.92
C PRO A 47 -9.13 2.61 -15.18
N LEU A 48 -8.39 3.21 -14.23
CA LEU A 48 -6.95 3.41 -14.35
C LEU A 48 -6.20 2.10 -14.08
N VAL A 49 -6.54 1.43 -12.98
CA VAL A 49 -5.93 0.15 -12.57
C VAL A 49 -6.16 -0.94 -13.61
N LYS A 50 -7.33 -0.99 -14.26
CA LYS A 50 -7.61 -1.94 -15.35
C LYS A 50 -6.68 -1.81 -16.56
N ARG A 51 -5.97 -0.68 -16.71
CA ARG A 51 -5.02 -0.44 -17.79
C ARG A 51 -3.57 -0.79 -17.40
N MET A 52 -3.33 -1.22 -16.16
CA MET A 52 -2.01 -1.59 -15.65
C MET A 52 -1.86 -3.12 -15.66
N PRO A 53 -1.13 -3.71 -16.63
CA PRO A 53 -1.04 -5.17 -16.78
C PRO A 53 -0.33 -5.86 -15.60
N GLU A 54 0.39 -5.11 -14.77
CA GLU A 54 1.11 -5.63 -13.62
C GLU A 54 0.16 -6.02 -12.46
N ILE A 55 -1.06 -5.48 -12.46
CA ILE A 55 -2.03 -5.63 -11.37
C ILE A 55 -2.95 -6.81 -11.67
N ARG A 56 -3.04 -7.75 -10.73
CA ARG A 56 -3.96 -8.89 -10.78
C ARG A 56 -5.39 -8.46 -10.48
N SER A 57 -5.58 -7.70 -9.41
CA SER A 57 -6.92 -7.31 -8.96
C SER A 57 -6.92 -5.97 -8.24
N GLN A 58 -7.98 -5.20 -8.46
CA GLN A 58 -8.29 -4.04 -7.64
C GLN A 58 -9.23 -4.47 -6.51
N ILE A 59 -8.90 -4.05 -5.30
CA ILE A 59 -9.76 -4.19 -4.13
C ILE A 59 -10.36 -2.83 -3.83
N ASP A 60 -11.67 -2.73 -4.01
CA ASP A 60 -12.42 -1.55 -3.63
C ASP A 60 -12.45 -1.40 -2.11
N PHE A 61 -12.07 -0.22 -1.65
CA PHE A 61 -12.19 0.13 -0.24
C PHE A 61 -12.88 1.47 -0.07
N ALA A 62 -14.19 1.40 0.11
CA ALA A 62 -15.02 2.54 0.47
C ALA A 62 -14.78 2.89 1.94
N LEU A 63 -13.95 3.91 2.17
CA LEU A 63 -13.77 4.49 3.49
C LEU A 63 -15.01 5.29 3.87
N MET A 64 -15.78 4.79 4.84
CA MET A 64 -16.82 5.60 5.47
C MET A 64 -16.16 6.68 6.36
N PRO A 65 -16.49 7.97 6.19
CA PRO A 65 -15.96 9.04 7.04
C PRO A 65 -16.32 8.86 8.53
N GLY A 66 -15.47 9.38 9.42
CA GLY A 66 -15.76 9.49 10.86
C GLY A 66 -15.25 8.34 11.73
N ALA A 67 -15.82 8.19 12.93
CA ALA A 67 -15.36 7.25 13.97
C ALA A 67 -15.42 5.76 13.54
N LEU A 68 -16.21 5.44 12.52
CA LEU A 68 -16.32 4.09 11.95
C LEU A 68 -15.10 3.70 11.11
N GLU A 69 -14.25 4.65 10.71
CA GLU A 69 -13.10 4.42 9.83
C GLU A 69 -12.13 3.38 10.42
N PHE A 70 -11.84 3.46 11.72
CA PHE A 70 -10.92 2.53 12.38
C PHE A 70 -11.49 1.12 12.49
N ARG A 71 -12.75 0.99 12.92
CA ARG A 71 -13.45 -0.30 13.05
C ARG A 71 -13.57 -0.98 11.68
N SER A 72 -13.90 -0.22 10.64
CA SER A 72 -13.95 -0.69 9.26
C SER A 72 -12.58 -1.17 8.76
N ARG A 73 -11.50 -0.40 8.97
CA ARG A 73 -10.13 -0.84 8.63
C ARG A 73 -9.72 -2.11 9.38
N ARG A 74 -10.09 -2.24 10.66
CA ARG A 74 -9.81 -3.44 11.47
C ARG A 74 -10.56 -4.67 10.97
N ARG A 75 -11.87 -4.53 10.71
CA ARG A 75 -12.68 -5.62 10.15
C ARG A 75 -12.14 -6.04 8.79
N PHE A 76 -11.87 -5.07 7.92
CA PHE A 76 -11.38 -5.30 6.58
C PHE A 76 -10.01 -5.97 6.57
N GLY A 77 -9.04 -5.46 7.34
CA GLY A 77 -7.73 -6.09 7.47
C GLY A 77 -7.82 -7.53 7.97
N ARG A 78 -8.72 -7.83 8.91
CA ARG A 78 -8.93 -9.21 9.38
C ARG A 78 -9.41 -10.17 8.29
N LEU A 79 -10.21 -9.70 7.33
CA LEU A 79 -10.66 -10.50 6.18
C LEU A 79 -9.53 -10.83 5.21
N LEU A 80 -8.44 -10.05 5.24
CA LEU A 80 -7.27 -10.25 4.38
C LEU A 80 -6.17 -11.10 5.04
N ARG A 81 -6.41 -11.67 6.22
CA ARG A 81 -5.43 -12.51 6.91
C ARG A 81 -5.10 -13.76 6.11
N GLY A 82 -3.81 -14.06 5.99
CA GLY A 82 -3.31 -15.23 5.27
C GLY A 82 -3.39 -15.14 3.74
N ARG A 83 -3.82 -14.00 3.18
CA ARG A 83 -3.97 -13.80 1.72
C ARG A 83 -2.76 -13.16 1.05
N TYR A 84 -1.88 -12.53 1.83
CA TYR A 84 -0.75 -11.75 1.33
C TYR A 84 0.50 -11.99 2.16
N ASP A 85 1.61 -12.19 1.45
CA ASP A 85 2.95 -12.34 2.03
C ASP A 85 3.56 -10.97 2.35
N MET A 86 3.31 -10.01 1.47
CA MET A 86 3.91 -8.68 1.50
C MET A 86 2.88 -7.58 1.30
N ALA A 87 3.13 -6.43 1.92
CA ALA A 87 2.37 -5.22 1.68
C ALA A 87 3.26 -4.01 1.43
N TYR A 88 2.89 -3.18 0.46
CA TYR A 88 3.51 -1.88 0.20
C TYR A 88 2.52 -0.76 0.53
N VAL A 89 2.91 0.13 1.43
CA VAL A 89 2.07 1.23 1.90
C VAL A 89 2.56 2.55 1.33
N LEU A 90 1.92 3.00 0.24
CA LEU A 90 2.28 4.25 -0.44
C LEU A 90 1.83 5.51 0.32
N PRO A 91 0.57 5.59 0.83
CA PRO A 91 0.15 6.78 1.55
C PRO A 91 0.93 6.94 2.84
N GLY A 92 1.21 8.19 3.19
CA GLY A 92 2.01 8.53 4.35
C GLY A 92 1.35 8.45 5.71
N SER A 93 0.03 8.33 5.73
CA SER A 93 -0.71 8.37 6.99
C SER A 93 -0.53 7.08 7.78
N TRP A 94 -0.53 7.16 9.11
CA TRP A 94 -0.54 5.95 9.96
C TRP A 94 -1.77 5.08 9.72
N LYS A 95 -2.92 5.68 9.37
CA LYS A 95 -4.17 4.96 9.11
C LYS A 95 -4.08 4.01 7.91
N SER A 96 -3.26 4.33 6.91
CA SER A 96 -3.12 3.47 5.72
C SER A 96 -2.42 2.15 6.05
N ALA A 97 -1.52 2.15 7.04
CA ALA A 97 -0.79 0.96 7.47
C ALA A 97 -1.61 0.03 8.38
N LEU A 98 -2.78 0.47 8.87
CA LEU A 98 -3.63 -0.35 9.75
C LEU A 98 -4.19 -1.60 9.06
N ILE A 99 -4.55 -1.50 7.78
CA ILE A 99 -5.12 -2.65 7.05
C ILE A 99 -4.07 -3.78 6.94
N PRO A 100 -2.84 -3.52 6.42
CA PRO A 100 -1.78 -4.53 6.43
C PRO A 100 -1.44 -5.06 7.83
N PHE A 101 -1.46 -4.19 8.84
CA PHE A 101 -1.19 -4.59 10.22
C PHE A 101 -2.25 -5.57 10.75
N PHE A 102 -3.54 -5.27 10.58
CA PHE A 102 -4.63 -6.14 11.04
C PHE A 102 -4.75 -7.44 10.21
N ALA A 103 -4.31 -7.40 8.95
CA ALA A 103 -4.15 -8.55 8.07
C ALA A 103 -2.98 -9.46 8.49
N ARG A 104 -2.16 -9.06 9.48
CA ARG A 104 -0.98 -9.82 9.95
C ARG A 104 0.00 -10.18 8.83
N ILE A 105 0.09 -9.32 7.80
CA ILE A 105 1.03 -9.50 6.70
C ILE A 105 2.44 -9.39 7.27
N ARG A 106 3.29 -10.40 7.05
CA ARG A 106 4.61 -10.50 7.70
C ARG A 106 5.50 -9.32 7.31
N ARG A 107 5.57 -9.01 6.02
CA ARG A 107 6.42 -7.96 5.47
C ARG A 107 5.60 -6.74 5.06
N ARG A 108 5.77 -5.63 5.77
CA ARG A 108 5.03 -4.38 5.53
C ARG A 108 6.02 -3.26 5.23
N VAL A 109 6.14 -2.90 3.96
CA VAL A 109 7.11 -1.95 3.42
C VAL A 109 6.46 -0.59 3.25
N GLY A 110 7.14 0.48 3.66
CA GLY A 110 6.67 1.83 3.40
C GLY A 110 7.60 2.88 4.00
N ASN A 111 7.28 4.15 3.77
CA ASN A 111 8.04 5.23 4.38
C ASN A 111 7.75 5.36 5.89
N LEU A 112 8.59 6.03 6.68
CA LEU A 112 8.27 6.28 8.09
C LEU A 112 7.10 7.27 8.28
N ARG A 113 7.19 8.44 7.63
CA ARG A 113 6.28 9.60 7.78
C ARG A 113 5.72 9.79 9.19
N GLU A 114 4.41 9.57 9.42
CA GLU A 114 3.72 9.78 10.70
C GLU A 114 4.11 8.74 11.79
N MET A 115 5.41 8.57 12.03
CA MET A 115 5.99 7.73 13.09
C MET A 115 5.39 6.32 13.14
N ARG A 116 5.27 5.66 11.98
CA ARG A 116 4.58 4.37 11.80
C ARG A 116 5.36 3.15 12.33
N TYR A 117 6.11 3.33 13.40
CA TYR A 117 6.83 2.26 14.08
C TYR A 117 5.86 1.15 14.52
N GLY A 118 6.25 -0.11 14.30
CA GLY A 118 5.42 -1.30 14.55
C GLY A 118 4.36 -1.58 13.48
N LEU A 119 3.74 -0.55 12.90
CA LEU A 119 2.78 -0.71 11.80
C LEU A 119 3.47 -1.17 10.50
N LEU A 120 4.69 -0.68 10.25
CA LEU A 120 5.56 -1.15 9.18
C LEU A 120 6.66 -2.05 9.74
N THR A 121 7.05 -3.05 8.96
CA THR A 121 8.18 -3.94 9.28
C THR A 121 9.46 -3.41 8.63
N ASP A 122 9.36 -2.97 7.38
CA ASP A 122 10.48 -2.43 6.60
C ASP A 122 10.24 -0.96 6.31
N ILE A 123 11.00 -0.11 7.00
CA ILE A 123 10.94 1.35 6.82
C ILE A 123 11.92 1.76 5.74
N VAL A 124 11.40 2.34 4.65
CA VAL A 124 12.21 2.93 3.58
C VAL A 124 12.42 4.42 3.91
N PRO A 125 13.65 4.89 4.18
CA PRO A 125 13.90 6.29 4.45
C PRO A 125 13.61 7.17 3.23
N LEU A 126 13.14 8.40 3.43
CA LEU A 126 13.09 9.37 2.33
C LEU A 126 14.52 9.85 2.03
N PRO A 127 14.91 9.96 0.75
CA PRO A 127 16.11 10.67 0.35
C PRO A 127 16.14 12.09 0.93
N GLU A 128 17.32 12.56 1.32
CA GLU A 128 17.50 13.87 1.95
C GLU A 128 17.01 15.03 1.05
N SER A 129 17.12 14.88 -0.26
CA SER A 129 16.62 15.82 -1.27
C SER A 129 15.09 15.93 -1.31
N LEU A 130 14.38 14.88 -0.88
CA LEU A 130 12.92 14.81 -0.86
C LEU A 130 12.33 15.14 0.52
N LYS A 131 13.15 15.34 1.54
CA LYS A 131 12.67 15.83 2.85
C LYS A 131 12.20 17.27 2.70
N ARG A 132 11.07 17.60 3.34
CA ARG A 132 10.53 18.97 3.30
C ARG A 132 11.57 19.95 3.84
N ARG A 133 11.72 21.10 3.19
CA ARG A 133 12.64 22.16 3.63
C ARG A 133 12.40 22.58 5.09
N THR A 134 11.16 22.50 5.57
CA THR A 134 10.80 22.78 6.97
C THR A 134 11.52 21.88 7.97
N ALA A 135 11.82 20.62 7.60
CA ALA A 135 12.59 19.72 8.46
C ALA A 135 14.07 20.13 8.59
N ARG A 136 14.56 21.03 7.72
CA ARG A 136 15.91 21.62 7.79
C ARG A 136 15.93 22.98 8.50
N ALA A 137 14.76 23.50 8.88
CA ALA A 137 14.63 24.80 9.55
C ALA A 137 14.77 24.71 11.08
N TYR A 138 14.81 23.49 11.61
CA TYR A 138 15.06 23.15 13.01
C TYR A 138 16.26 22.22 13.07
#